data_AF-A0A7J4NN60-F1
#
_entry.id   AF-A0A7J4NN60-F1
#
_cell.length_a   1.000
_cell.length_b   1.000
_cell.length_c   1.000
_cell.angle_alpha   90.00
_cell.angle_beta   90.00
_cell.angle_gamma   90.00
#
_symmetry.space_group_name_H-M   'P 1'
#
loop_
_entity.id
_entity.type
_entity.pdbx_description
1 polymer ?
#
loop_
_entity_poly.entity_id
_entity_poly.type
_entity_poly.pdbx_seq_one_letter_code
_entity_poly.pdbx_strand_id
1 'polypeptide(L)'
;DHYQYASEQGTDPAILDAYGIREGDAFLGVSGLASNSEGAERLAGPLAHDAPNDPLSVAFGFALQPLQIIYSPINFKGEIMHPNEADLLTTDSFLGTTGTSALLHLLFWIIWMNVLLGFANLIPLIPFDGGHLLKDRLHDYFSFFAKFSANSHPLKVEKTVNKISGISSLIILGMLMIIIILPLII
;
A
#
# COMPACT_ATOMS: atom_id res chain seq x y z
N ASP A 1 24.10 -28.20 13.50
CA ASP A 1 24.39 -28.05 12.06
C ASP A 1 23.09 -27.74 11.32
N HIS A 2 23.16 -27.14 10.14
CA HIS A 2 21.99 -26.62 9.41
C HIS A 2 20.97 -27.72 9.10
N TYR A 3 21.46 -28.87 8.69
CA TYR A 3 20.67 -30.03 8.30
C TYR A 3 19.85 -30.59 9.48
N GLN A 4 20.47 -30.82 10.64
CA GLN A 4 19.75 -31.31 11.83
C GLN A 4 18.72 -30.30 12.32
N TYR A 5 19.05 -29.00 12.35
CA TYR A 5 18.09 -27.96 12.74
C TYR A 5 16.86 -27.92 11.84
N ALA A 6 17.06 -27.99 10.52
CA ALA A 6 15.95 -27.95 9.57
C ALA A 6 15.14 -29.26 9.55
N SER A 7 15.80 -30.40 9.81
CA SER A 7 15.14 -31.69 10.04
C SER A 7 14.32 -31.70 11.34
N GLU A 8 14.80 -31.05 12.41
CA GLU A 8 14.07 -30.87 13.67
C GLU A 8 12.83 -29.98 13.52
N GLN A 9 12.84 -29.02 12.59
CA GLN A 9 11.69 -28.20 12.24
C GLN A 9 10.67 -28.90 11.31
N GLY A 10 10.93 -30.15 10.93
CA GLY A 10 10.04 -30.94 10.06
C GLY A 10 10.14 -30.57 8.57
N THR A 11 11.27 -30.00 8.13
CA THR A 11 11.51 -29.73 6.71
C THR A 11 11.80 -31.03 5.97
N ASP A 12 11.14 -31.24 4.83
CA ASP A 12 11.32 -32.43 4.00
C ASP A 12 12.78 -32.48 3.45
N PRO A 13 13.50 -33.60 3.57
CA PRO A 13 14.85 -33.76 3.02
C PRO A 13 14.96 -33.42 1.52
N ALA A 14 13.90 -33.59 0.73
CA ALA A 14 13.91 -33.18 -0.68
C ALA A 14 14.04 -31.65 -0.88
N ILE A 15 13.55 -30.87 0.08
CA ILE A 15 13.66 -29.41 0.09
C ILE A 15 15.06 -28.98 0.57
N LEU A 16 15.63 -29.71 1.53
CA LEU A 16 16.99 -29.47 2.01
C LEU A 16 18.04 -29.67 0.90
N ASP A 17 17.88 -30.71 0.09
CA ASP A 17 18.73 -30.96 -1.08
C ASP A 17 18.56 -29.89 -2.16
N ALA A 18 17.34 -29.37 -2.37
CA ALA A 18 17.07 -28.30 -3.33
C ALA A 18 17.69 -26.95 -2.93
N TYR A 19 17.76 -26.68 -1.63
CA TYR A 19 18.48 -25.52 -1.08
C TYR A 19 20.00 -25.75 -0.93
N GLY A 20 20.49 -26.95 -1.28
CA GLY A 20 21.92 -27.29 -1.24
C GLY A 20 22.49 -27.48 0.16
N ILE A 21 21.64 -27.74 1.16
CA ILE A 21 22.00 -27.85 2.57
C ILE A 21 22.41 -29.29 2.87
N ARG A 22 23.68 -29.50 3.25
CA ARG A 22 24.23 -30.83 3.55
C ARG A 22 24.51 -31.02 5.04
N GLU A 23 24.55 -32.28 5.46
CA GLU A 23 24.91 -32.67 6.82
C GLU A 23 26.33 -32.14 7.15
N GLY A 24 26.46 -31.41 8.27
CA GLY A 24 27.71 -30.74 8.64
C GLY A 24 27.86 -29.28 8.20
N ASP A 25 26.90 -28.69 7.47
CA ASP A 25 26.96 -27.26 7.14
C ASP A 25 26.82 -26.39 8.39
N ALA A 26 27.79 -25.47 8.57
CA ALA A 26 27.81 -24.53 9.68
C ALA A 26 26.67 -23.51 9.51
N PHE A 27 25.83 -23.39 10.54
CA PHE A 27 24.67 -22.51 10.54
C PHE A 27 24.65 -21.71 11.83
N LEU A 28 24.53 -20.39 11.69
CA LEU A 28 24.53 -19.45 12.81
C LEU A 28 23.14 -19.26 13.46
N GLY A 29 22.12 -19.98 13.01
CA GLY A 29 20.78 -19.87 13.61
C GLY A 29 19.94 -18.71 13.08
N VAL A 30 20.42 -17.97 12.08
CA VAL A 30 19.73 -16.81 11.52
C VAL A 30 19.21 -17.13 10.12
N SER A 31 17.89 -17.05 9.96
CA SER A 31 17.19 -17.20 8.68
C SER A 31 16.44 -15.90 8.39
N GLY A 32 16.47 -15.43 7.15
CA GLY A 32 15.90 -14.14 6.74
C GLY A 32 16.86 -12.95 6.81
N LEU A 33 18.16 -13.18 6.56
CA LEU A 33 19.11 -12.08 6.38
C LEU A 33 18.80 -11.37 5.05
N ALA A 34 18.19 -10.19 5.14
CA ALA A 34 18.09 -9.24 4.05
C ALA A 34 19.47 -8.67 3.71
N SER A 35 19.74 -8.42 2.44
CA SER A 35 20.98 -7.74 2.04
C SER A 35 20.92 -6.28 2.50
N ASN A 36 22.09 -5.68 2.78
CA ASN A 36 22.15 -4.26 3.18
C ASN A 36 21.67 -3.31 2.05
N SER A 37 21.55 -3.80 0.83
CA SER A 37 21.12 -3.06 -0.37
C SER A 37 19.67 -3.35 -0.79
N GLU A 38 18.99 -4.31 -0.17
CA GLU A 38 17.65 -4.78 -0.59
C GLU A 38 16.64 -3.64 -0.68
N GLY A 39 16.68 -2.72 0.28
CA GLY A 39 15.84 -1.53 0.25
C GLY A 39 16.14 -0.60 -0.92
N ALA A 40 17.41 -0.39 -1.25
CA ALA A 40 17.81 0.47 -2.37
C ALA A 40 17.50 -0.19 -3.72
N GLU A 41 17.70 -1.50 -3.83
CA GLU A 41 17.33 -2.31 -4.98
C GLU A 41 15.82 -2.26 -5.22
N ARG A 42 15.00 -2.37 -4.17
CA ARG A 42 13.55 -2.20 -4.27
C ARG A 42 13.14 -0.81 -4.76
N LEU A 43 13.82 0.25 -4.34
CA LEU A 43 13.55 1.61 -4.81
C LEU A 43 13.99 1.81 -6.27
N ALA A 44 15.12 1.22 -6.66
CA ALA A 44 15.64 1.24 -8.03
C ALA A 44 14.80 0.37 -8.99
N GLY A 45 14.19 -0.70 -8.47
CA GLY A 45 13.32 -1.61 -9.20
C GLY A 45 13.99 -2.17 -10.46
N PRO A 46 13.45 -1.91 -11.66
CA PRO A 46 14.04 -2.41 -12.91
C PRO A 46 15.38 -1.73 -13.29
N LEU A 47 15.82 -0.73 -12.53
CA LEU A 47 17.13 -0.08 -12.67
C LEU A 47 18.15 -0.61 -11.65
N ALA A 48 17.75 -1.56 -10.80
CA ALA A 48 18.66 -2.20 -9.86
C ALA A 48 19.76 -2.98 -10.60
N HIS A 49 20.90 -3.16 -9.93
CA HIS A 49 22.07 -3.81 -10.54
C HIS A 49 21.83 -5.28 -10.89
N ASP A 50 20.88 -5.91 -10.22
CA ASP A 50 20.45 -7.30 -10.34
C ASP A 50 19.19 -7.47 -11.22
N ALA A 51 18.71 -6.40 -11.87
CA ALA A 51 17.51 -6.44 -12.68
C ALA A 51 17.66 -7.39 -13.91
N PRO A 52 16.61 -8.14 -14.28
CA PRO A 52 16.65 -9.00 -15.46
C PRO A 52 16.94 -8.20 -16.74
N ASN A 53 17.84 -8.70 -17.59
CA ASN A 53 18.23 -8.03 -18.84
C ASN A 53 17.17 -8.10 -19.96
N ASP A 54 16.03 -8.77 -19.73
CA ASP A 54 14.97 -8.91 -20.72
C ASP A 54 14.16 -7.60 -20.84
N PRO A 55 14.12 -6.94 -22.01
CA PRO A 55 13.46 -5.64 -22.18
C PRO A 55 11.97 -5.66 -21.83
N LEU A 56 11.29 -6.79 -22.05
CA LEU A 56 9.88 -6.93 -21.72
C LEU A 56 9.67 -6.94 -20.20
N SER A 57 10.46 -7.73 -19.47
CA SER A 57 10.45 -7.75 -18.01
C SER A 57 10.76 -6.39 -17.37
N VAL A 58 11.72 -5.64 -17.93
CA VAL A 58 12.08 -4.28 -17.49
C VAL A 58 10.91 -3.32 -17.69
N ALA A 59 10.25 -3.37 -18.86
CA ALA A 59 9.09 -2.53 -19.16
C ALA A 59 7.91 -2.81 -18.21
N PHE A 60 7.62 -4.08 -17.94
CA PHE A 60 6.60 -4.48 -16.97
C PHE A 60 6.99 -4.05 -15.55
N GLY A 61 8.24 -4.25 -15.15
CA GLY A 61 8.76 -3.82 -13.86
C GLY A 61 8.60 -2.31 -13.67
N PHE A 62 8.95 -1.52 -14.67
CA PHE A 62 8.82 -0.07 -14.63
C PHE A 62 7.36 0.40 -14.49
N ALA A 63 6.43 -0.27 -15.17
CA ALA A 63 5.01 0.04 -15.06
C ALA A 63 4.44 -0.26 -13.67
N LEU A 64 4.94 -1.30 -13.00
CA LEU A 64 4.48 -1.73 -11.67
C LEU A 64 5.23 -1.04 -10.53
N GLN A 65 6.42 -0.49 -10.79
CA GLN A 65 7.28 0.15 -9.78
C GLN A 65 6.55 1.20 -8.92
N PRO A 66 5.71 2.10 -9.48
CA PRO A 66 4.98 3.07 -8.66
C PRO A 66 4.06 2.41 -7.63
N LEU A 67 3.43 1.28 -7.98
CA LEU A 67 2.56 0.53 -7.06
C LEU A 67 3.37 -0.07 -5.91
N GLN A 68 4.58 -0.56 -6.19
CA GLN A 68 5.48 -1.08 -5.16
C GLN A 68 5.93 0.02 -4.19
N ILE A 69 6.28 1.20 -4.71
CA ILE A 69 6.67 2.36 -3.87
C ILE A 69 5.50 2.83 -3.01
N ILE A 70 4.30 2.89 -3.58
CA ILE A 70 3.04 3.20 -2.86
C ILE A 70 2.79 2.16 -1.76
N TYR A 71 3.10 0.89 -1.98
CA TYR A 71 2.89 -0.17 -0.99
C TYR A 71 3.98 -0.18 0.11
N SER A 72 5.19 0.29 -0.18
CA SER A 72 6.35 0.31 0.72
C SER A 72 6.05 0.77 2.17
N PRO A 73 5.42 1.93 2.42
CA PRO A 73 5.20 2.41 3.80
C PRO A 73 4.32 1.50 4.65
N ILE A 74 3.48 0.66 4.05
CA ILE A 74 2.67 -0.31 4.78
C ILE A 74 3.58 -1.38 5.42
N ASN A 75 4.66 -1.76 4.74
CA ASN A 75 5.63 -2.74 5.23
C ASN A 75 6.65 -2.14 6.20
N PHE A 76 7.06 -0.89 5.98
CA PHE A 76 8.12 -0.23 6.77
C PHE A 76 7.57 0.80 7.77
N LYS A 77 6.33 0.63 8.24
CA LYS A 77 5.70 1.47 9.28
C LYS A 77 5.73 2.97 8.99
N GLY A 78 5.59 3.35 7.73
CA GLY A 78 5.58 4.74 7.27
C GLY A 78 6.90 5.24 6.68
N GLU A 79 7.93 4.41 6.66
CA GLU A 79 9.22 4.75 6.03
C GLU A 79 9.34 4.18 4.61
N ILE A 80 10.31 4.69 3.83
CA ILE A 80 10.63 4.18 2.49
C ILE A 80 11.36 2.83 2.52
N MET A 81 12.05 2.55 3.62
CA MET A 81 13.01 1.47 3.79
C MET A 81 13.19 1.15 5.28
N HIS A 82 13.73 -0.02 5.60
CA HIS A 82 14.11 -0.32 6.98
C HIS A 82 15.18 0.68 7.48
N PRO A 83 15.07 1.22 8.71
CA PRO A 83 16.03 2.22 9.22
C PRO A 83 17.49 1.76 9.16
N ASN A 84 17.73 0.49 9.50
CA ASN A 84 19.08 -0.09 9.44
C ASN A 84 19.65 -0.17 8.02
N GLU A 85 18.81 -0.34 6.99
CA GLU A 85 19.28 -0.34 5.60
C GLU A 85 19.57 1.10 5.15
N ALA A 86 18.71 2.05 5.53
CA ALA A 86 18.87 3.47 5.19
C ALA A 86 20.19 4.06 5.74
N ASP A 87 20.59 3.67 6.94
CA ASP A 87 21.86 4.11 7.56
C ASP A 87 23.11 3.53 6.87
N LEU A 88 22.97 2.40 6.18
CA LEU A 88 24.06 1.73 5.46
C LEU A 88 24.22 2.23 4.03
N LEU A 89 23.26 3.02 3.53
CA LEU A 89 23.35 3.58 2.18
C LEU A 89 24.42 4.66 2.12
N THR A 90 25.39 4.46 1.24
CA THR A 90 26.38 5.46 0.88
C THR A 90 26.20 5.87 -0.57
N THR A 91 26.36 7.16 -0.87
CA THR A 91 26.15 7.67 -2.22
C THR A 91 27.18 8.76 -2.54
N ASP A 92 27.82 8.62 -3.70
CA ASP A 92 28.78 9.58 -4.27
C ASP A 92 28.09 10.68 -5.11
N SER A 93 26.84 11.02 -4.74
CA SER A 93 26.07 12.08 -5.39
C SER A 93 26.64 13.46 -5.05
N PHE A 94 26.41 14.44 -5.92
CA PHE A 94 26.69 15.85 -5.64
C PHE A 94 26.01 16.35 -4.36
N LEU A 95 24.83 15.80 -4.01
CA LEU A 95 24.11 16.12 -2.76
C LEU A 95 24.67 15.38 -1.53
N GLY A 96 25.60 14.44 -1.73
CA GLY A 96 26.03 13.48 -0.71
C GLY A 96 24.92 12.52 -0.27
N THR A 97 25.26 11.61 0.65
CA THR A 97 24.31 10.64 1.23
C THR A 97 23.13 11.33 1.92
N THR A 98 23.40 12.30 2.80
CA THR A 98 22.36 12.97 3.58
C THR A 98 21.39 13.77 2.70
N GLY A 99 21.92 14.50 1.71
CA GLY A 99 21.07 15.27 0.80
C GLY A 99 20.21 14.37 -0.10
N THR A 100 20.79 13.27 -0.59
CA THR A 100 20.04 12.30 -1.41
C THR A 100 18.96 11.61 -0.59
N SER A 101 19.25 11.21 0.65
CA SER A 101 18.26 10.62 1.56
C SER A 101 17.13 11.60 1.88
N ALA A 102 17.44 12.86 2.20
CA ALA A 102 16.43 13.89 2.47
C ALA A 102 15.52 14.14 1.26
N LEU A 103 16.10 14.16 0.05
CA LEU A 103 15.35 14.30 -1.19
C LEU A 103 14.41 13.11 -1.42
N LEU A 104 14.90 11.88 -1.23
CA LEU A 104 14.07 10.67 -1.36
C LEU A 104 12.89 10.69 -0.39
N HIS A 105 13.11 11.02 0.87
CA HIS A 105 12.03 11.12 1.87
C HIS A 105 11.03 12.24 1.50
N LEU A 106 11.52 13.38 1.01
CA LEU A 106 10.65 14.48 0.58
C LEU A 106 9.76 14.08 -0.61
N LEU A 107 10.33 13.44 -1.65
CA LEU A 107 9.56 12.96 -2.79
C LEU A 107 8.54 11.90 -2.37
N PHE A 108 8.98 10.97 -1.51
CA PHE A 108 8.12 9.94 -0.94
C PHE A 108 6.92 10.56 -0.22
N TRP A 109 7.14 11.49 0.70
CA TRP A 109 6.07 12.13 1.45
C TRP A 109 5.15 12.97 0.55
N ILE A 110 5.67 13.66 -0.47
CA ILE A 110 4.83 14.38 -1.44
C ILE A 110 3.90 13.40 -2.15
N ILE A 111 4.41 12.29 -2.65
CA ILE A 111 3.59 11.27 -3.34
C ILE A 111 2.55 10.72 -2.37
N TRP A 112 2.97 10.35 -1.17
CA TRP A 112 2.09 9.68 -0.21
C TRP A 112 0.99 10.57 0.35
N MET A 113 1.29 11.85 0.60
CA MET A 113 0.26 12.83 0.99
C MET A 113 -0.77 13.06 -0.11
N ASN A 114 -0.36 13.08 -1.39
CA ASN A 114 -1.29 13.19 -2.51
C ASN A 114 -2.17 11.93 -2.65
N VAL A 115 -1.60 10.74 -2.46
CA VAL A 115 -2.34 9.48 -2.47
C VAL A 115 -3.37 9.45 -1.33
N LEU A 116 -2.97 9.78 -0.10
CA LEU A 116 -3.86 9.84 1.05
C LEU A 116 -4.96 10.89 0.88
N LEU A 117 -4.63 12.07 0.33
CA LEU A 117 -5.63 13.09 0.02
C LEU A 117 -6.63 12.60 -1.05
N GLY A 118 -6.15 11.89 -2.08
CA GLY A 118 -6.99 11.24 -3.08
C GLY A 118 -7.96 10.23 -2.44
N PHE A 119 -7.47 9.34 -1.57
CA PHE A 119 -8.31 8.40 -0.83
C PHE A 119 -9.29 9.09 0.10
N ALA A 120 -8.86 10.12 0.82
CA ALA A 120 -9.74 10.92 1.68
C ALA A 120 -10.86 11.58 0.87
N ASN A 121 -10.54 12.11 -0.31
CA ASN A 121 -11.53 12.70 -1.22
C ASN A 121 -12.52 11.69 -1.78
N LEU A 122 -12.19 10.40 -1.84
CA LEU A 122 -13.12 9.34 -2.26
C LEU A 122 -14.08 8.90 -1.14
N ILE A 123 -13.87 9.36 0.10
CA ILE A 123 -14.75 8.99 1.22
C ILE A 123 -16.15 9.56 0.94
N PRO A 124 -17.21 8.75 1.02
CA PRO A 124 -18.59 9.16 0.78
C PRO A 124 -19.17 9.97 1.95
N LEU A 125 -18.55 11.10 2.26
CA LEU A 125 -18.89 11.96 3.38
C LEU A 125 -18.83 13.42 2.92
N ILE A 126 -19.86 14.21 3.19
CA ILE A 126 -19.82 15.66 2.98
C ILE A 126 -19.00 16.24 4.15
N PRO A 127 -17.83 16.91 3.95
CA PRO A 127 -17.47 17.80 2.82
C PRO A 127 -16.51 17.23 1.77
N PHE A 128 -16.14 15.95 1.81
CA PHE A 128 -15.31 15.31 0.79
C PHE A 128 -16.08 15.14 -0.52
N ASP A 129 -15.37 15.31 -1.64
CA ASP A 129 -15.96 15.29 -2.99
C ASP A 129 -16.64 13.94 -3.32
N GLY A 130 -16.15 12.85 -2.72
CA GLY A 130 -16.73 11.51 -2.77
C GLY A 130 -18.18 11.44 -2.26
N GLY A 131 -18.58 12.35 -1.38
CA GLY A 131 -19.98 12.50 -0.95
C GLY A 131 -20.90 12.97 -2.08
N HIS A 132 -20.43 13.88 -2.94
CA HIS A 132 -21.16 14.35 -4.11
C HIS A 132 -21.20 13.27 -5.21
N LEU A 133 -20.06 12.63 -5.47
CA LEU A 133 -20.00 11.48 -6.38
C LEU A 133 -20.94 10.36 -5.94
N LEU A 134 -21.02 10.03 -4.65
CA LEU A 134 -21.97 9.04 -4.14
C LEU A 134 -23.42 9.49 -4.37
N LYS A 135 -23.75 10.76 -4.10
CA LYS A 135 -25.09 11.31 -4.31
C LYS A 135 -25.53 11.19 -5.77
N ASP A 136 -24.64 11.52 -6.70
CA ASP A 136 -24.91 11.47 -8.14
C ASP A 136 -25.06 10.01 -8.60
N ARG A 137 -24.19 9.10 -8.14
CA ARG A 137 -24.32 7.67 -8.42
C ARG A 137 -25.63 7.10 -7.90
N LEU A 138 -26.04 7.46 -6.68
CA LEU A 138 -27.32 7.04 -6.12
C LEU A 138 -28.49 7.56 -6.96
N HIS A 139 -28.45 8.82 -7.42
CA HIS A 139 -29.47 9.38 -8.31
C HIS A 139 -29.59 8.58 -9.62
N ASP A 140 -28.46 8.23 -10.23
CA ASP A 140 -28.43 7.40 -11.44
C ASP A 140 -28.99 6.00 -11.21
N TYR A 141 -28.63 5.35 -10.10
CA TYR A 141 -29.18 4.04 -9.73
C TYR A 141 -30.69 4.10 -9.47
N PHE A 142 -31.16 5.08 -8.71
CA PHE A 142 -32.59 5.22 -8.40
C PHE A 142 -33.40 5.61 -9.63
N SER A 143 -32.87 6.44 -10.53
CA SER A 143 -33.54 6.78 -11.80
C SER A 143 -33.60 5.60 -12.75
N PHE A 144 -32.56 4.75 -12.79
CA PHE A 144 -32.55 3.50 -13.53
C PHE A 144 -33.59 2.51 -13.00
N PHE A 145 -33.65 2.28 -11.68
CA PHE A 145 -34.67 1.42 -11.06
C PHE A 145 -36.09 1.99 -11.20
N ALA A 146 -36.25 3.31 -11.14
CA ALA A 146 -37.54 3.97 -11.33
C ALA A 146 -38.11 3.75 -12.75
N LYS A 147 -37.26 3.62 -13.78
CA LYS A 147 -37.70 3.25 -15.15
C LYS A 147 -38.32 1.84 -15.21
N PHE A 148 -38.01 0.97 -14.25
CA PHE A 148 -38.55 -0.39 -14.17
C PHE A 148 -39.84 -0.47 -13.31
N SER A 149 -40.26 0.63 -12.68
CA SER A 149 -41.46 0.70 -11.84
C SER A 149 -42.48 1.68 -12.40
N ALA A 150 -43.65 1.18 -12.80
CA ALA A 150 -44.70 1.92 -13.51
C ALA A 150 -45.36 3.08 -12.75
N ASN A 151 -45.01 3.33 -11.47
CA ASN A 151 -45.64 4.34 -10.61
C ASN A 151 -44.66 5.36 -9.97
N SER A 152 -43.42 5.44 -10.48
CA SER A 152 -42.39 6.30 -9.90
C SER A 152 -42.47 7.74 -10.43
N HIS A 153 -43.12 8.63 -9.67
CA HIS A 153 -43.06 10.07 -9.93
C HIS A 153 -41.65 10.65 -9.64
N PRO A 154 -41.02 11.38 -10.58
CA PRO A 154 -39.63 11.85 -10.46
C PRO A 154 -39.40 12.77 -9.24
N LEU A 155 -40.41 13.55 -8.85
CA LEU A 155 -40.34 14.48 -7.71
C LEU A 155 -40.30 13.77 -6.33
N LYS A 156 -40.77 12.52 -6.23
CA LYS A 156 -40.66 11.73 -4.98
C LYS A 156 -39.30 11.06 -4.84
N VAL A 157 -38.66 10.75 -5.97
CA VAL A 157 -37.32 10.16 -6.01
C VAL A 157 -36.30 11.19 -5.52
N GLU A 158 -36.33 12.42 -6.02
CA GLU A 158 -35.40 13.48 -5.59
C GLU A 158 -35.47 13.80 -4.09
N LYS A 159 -36.68 13.88 -3.52
CA LYS A 159 -36.87 14.15 -2.09
C LYS A 159 -36.38 13.00 -1.21
N THR A 160 -36.58 11.77 -1.66
CA THR A 160 -36.10 10.56 -0.96
C THR A 160 -34.58 10.45 -1.06
N VAL A 161 -33.99 10.69 -2.23
CA VAL A 161 -32.54 10.68 -2.45
C VAL A 161 -31.84 11.77 -1.65
N ASN A 162 -32.34 13.01 -1.65
CA ASN A 162 -31.74 14.10 -0.86
C ASN A 162 -31.81 13.83 0.65
N LYS A 163 -32.91 13.26 1.15
CA LYS A 163 -33.07 12.92 2.57
C LYS A 163 -32.16 11.74 2.98
N ILE A 164 -32.07 10.72 2.14
CA ILE A 164 -31.21 9.55 2.38
C ILE A 164 -29.73 9.94 2.30
N SER A 165 -29.33 10.75 1.32
CA SER A 165 -27.95 11.20 1.16
C SER A 165 -27.47 12.03 2.36
N GLY A 166 -28.31 12.96 2.85
CA GLY A 166 -27.98 13.76 4.05
C GLY A 166 -27.89 12.91 5.33
N ILE A 167 -28.81 11.97 5.54
CA ILE A 167 -28.78 11.05 6.69
C ILE A 167 -27.59 10.10 6.60
N SER A 168 -27.28 9.58 5.42
CA SER A 168 -26.12 8.70 5.19
C SER A 168 -24.82 9.42 5.53
N SER A 169 -24.65 10.68 5.11
CA SER A 169 -23.49 11.49 5.47
C SER A 169 -23.36 11.68 6.99
N LEU A 170 -24.47 11.90 7.69
CA LEU A 170 -24.47 12.08 9.14
C LEU A 170 -24.13 10.78 9.89
N ILE A 171 -24.64 9.62 9.43
CA ILE A 171 -24.33 8.31 10.01
C ILE A 171 -22.86 7.97 9.81
N ILE A 172 -22.33 8.18 8.60
CA ILE A 172 -20.91 7.94 8.28
C ILE A 172 -20.03 8.85 9.14
N LEU A 173 -20.37 10.13 9.27
CA LEU A 173 -19.67 11.06 10.18
C LEU A 173 -19.68 10.55 11.62
N GLY A 174 -20.84 10.16 12.14
CA GLY A 174 -20.99 9.67 13.51
C GLY A 174 -20.15 8.41 13.76
N MET A 175 -20.16 7.47 12.82
CA MET A 175 -19.34 6.25 12.89
C MET A 175 -17.84 6.56 12.87
N LEU A 176 -17.40 7.48 12.02
CA LEU A 176 -16.01 7.91 11.93
C LEU A 176 -15.55 8.60 13.22
N MET A 177 -16.40 9.46 13.79
CA MET A 177 -16.17 10.10 15.09
C MET A 177 -16.06 9.08 16.21
N ILE A 178 -16.89 8.04 16.22
CA ILE A 178 -16.78 6.95 17.21
C ILE A 178 -15.43 6.22 17.05
N ILE A 179 -15.03 5.87 15.83
CA ILE A 179 -13.74 5.18 15.58
C ILE A 179 -12.54 6.02 16.05
N ILE A 180 -12.59 7.35 15.91
CA ILE A 180 -11.50 8.24 16.33
C ILE A 180 -11.53 8.52 17.84
N ILE A 181 -12.71 8.82 18.41
CA ILE A 181 -12.85 9.28 19.79
C ILE A 181 -12.82 8.13 20.78
N LEU A 182 -13.41 6.98 20.45
CA LEU A 182 -13.47 5.82 21.34
C LEU A 182 -12.08 5.34 21.83
N PRO A 183 -11.06 5.16 20.96
CA PRO A 183 -9.72 4.78 21.41
C PRO A 183 -8.96 5.91 22.12
N LEU A 184 -9.46 7.15 22.10
CA LEU A 184 -8.86 8.26 22.82
C LEU A 184 -9.34 8.34 24.28
N ILE A 185 -10.52 7.77 24.57
CA ILE A 185 -11.17 7.81 25.89
C ILE A 185 -10.91 6.53 26.68
N ILE A 186 -10.75 5.39 26.00
CA ILE A 186 -10.39 4.08 26.58
C ILE A 186 -8.88 4.00 26.74
#